data_AF-A0A7S0XC89-F1
#
_entry.id   AF-A0A7S0XC89-F1
#
_cell.length_a   1.000
_cell.length_b   1.000
_cell.length_c   1.000
_cell.angle_alpha   90.00
_cell.angle_beta   90.00
_cell.angle_gamma   90.00
#
_symmetry.space_group_name_H-M   'P 1'
#
loop_
_entity.id
_entity.type
_entity.pdbx_description
1 polymer ?
#
loop_
_entity_poly.entity_id
_entity_poly.type
_entity_poly.pdbx_seq_one_letter_code
_entity_poly.pdbx_strand_id
1 'polypeptide(L)'
;NFHHFNAAWQDSDHVHEGNGFLVQHLKLTNMIEKSMQAVNPVVTLPYWDFTIDSEKGRGAFNSFIMTEEVFGSMKVPSDITKGFTYKDDKIIDGAIQNGRWAFLKADNNPRYKELTTGYGFSRAPWNMNPSPYVSRFTSDYRVGINLPGCSSHYSILQAGDMMDFFYNMQFDPHATTHALIGGIYGCDLLEPFLESGSIPDDTNLK
;
A
#
# COMPACT_ATOMS: atom_id res chain seq x y z
N ASN A 1 10.67 9.27 5.90
CA ASN A 1 11.69 8.64 6.77
C ASN A 1 11.17 8.06 8.08
N PHE A 2 10.16 8.63 8.76
CA PHE A 2 9.62 8.00 10.00
C PHE A 2 9.01 6.62 9.74
N HIS A 3 8.07 6.50 8.79
CA HIS A 3 7.39 5.22 8.51
C HIS A 3 8.39 4.16 8.03
N HIS A 4 9.21 4.49 7.01
CA HIS A 4 10.32 3.63 6.54
C HIS A 4 11.20 3.09 7.68
N PHE A 5 11.71 3.97 8.55
CA PHE A 5 12.55 3.54 9.65
C PHE A 5 11.82 2.66 10.66
N ASN A 6 10.53 2.88 10.92
CA ASN A 6 9.83 2.13 11.97
C ASN A 6 9.21 0.82 11.46
N ALA A 7 9.06 0.65 10.15
CA ALA A 7 8.33 -0.45 9.55
C ALA A 7 9.18 -1.35 8.64
N ALA A 8 10.40 -0.95 8.30
CA ALA A 8 11.23 -1.69 7.34
C ALA A 8 12.27 -2.64 7.94
N TRP A 9 12.28 -2.83 9.27
CA TRP A 9 13.20 -3.79 9.88
C TRP A 9 12.76 -5.23 9.57
N GLN A 10 13.73 -6.13 9.49
CA GLN A 10 13.45 -7.55 9.19
C GLN A 10 12.82 -8.27 10.38
N ASP A 11 13.14 -7.84 11.60
CA ASP A 11 12.78 -8.49 12.86
C ASP A 11 11.85 -7.64 13.73
N SER A 12 11.39 -6.49 13.22
CA SER A 12 10.53 -5.58 13.99
C SER A 12 9.67 -4.67 13.12
N ASP A 13 8.39 -4.58 13.45
CA ASP A 13 7.51 -3.51 12.99
C ASP A 13 7.03 -2.70 14.21
N HIS A 14 7.43 -1.43 14.29
CA HIS A 14 7.11 -0.54 15.41
C HIS A 14 5.83 0.27 15.19
N VAL A 15 5.21 0.16 14.02
CA VAL A 15 4.04 0.97 13.62
C VAL A 15 2.87 0.15 13.07
N HIS A 16 3.03 -1.16 12.86
CA HIS A 16 1.98 -2.13 12.55
C HIS A 16 2.06 -3.37 13.46
N GLU A 17 1.24 -4.38 13.15
CA GLU A 17 1.17 -5.70 13.77
C GLU A 17 0.93 -5.70 15.29
N GLY A 18 0.16 -4.72 15.79
CA GLY A 18 -0.17 -4.64 17.21
C GLY A 18 -0.97 -3.42 17.61
N ASN A 19 -1.21 -3.28 18.92
CA ASN A 19 -2.05 -2.22 19.49
C ASN A 19 -1.48 -0.80 19.33
N GLY A 20 -0.21 -0.69 18.90
CA GLY A 20 0.41 0.58 18.54
C GLY A 20 -0.06 1.13 17.19
N PHE A 21 -0.64 0.30 16.31
CA PHE A 21 -0.97 0.66 14.93
C PHE A 21 -1.75 1.96 14.82
N LEU A 22 -2.91 2.04 15.50
CA LEU A 22 -3.80 3.20 15.40
C LEU A 22 -3.12 4.47 15.92
N VAL A 23 -2.55 4.41 17.13
CA VAL A 23 -1.95 5.60 17.77
C VAL A 23 -0.73 6.11 17.00
N GLN A 24 0.07 5.22 16.40
CA GLN A 24 1.19 5.61 15.56
C GLN A 24 0.73 6.27 14.26
N HIS A 25 -0.32 5.75 13.62
CA HIS A 25 -0.89 6.35 12.40
C HIS A 25 -1.61 7.67 12.68
N LEU A 26 -2.29 7.81 13.81
CA LEU A 26 -2.84 9.11 14.26
C LEU A 26 -1.73 10.16 14.45
N LYS A 27 -0.60 9.76 15.07
CA LYS A 27 0.57 10.64 15.19
C LYS A 27 1.13 11.04 13.83
N LEU A 28 1.25 10.11 12.89
CA LEU A 28 1.72 10.37 11.52
C LEU A 28 0.82 11.38 10.79
N THR A 29 -0.48 11.16 10.82
CA THR A 29 -1.50 12.05 10.26
C THR A 29 -1.40 13.46 10.86
N ASN A 30 -1.27 13.57 12.19
CA ASN A 30 -1.09 14.85 12.88
C ASN A 30 0.21 15.56 12.48
N MET A 31 1.29 14.82 12.24
CA MET A 31 2.56 15.41 11.78
C MET A 31 2.42 16.00 10.37
N ILE A 32 1.71 15.30 9.47
CA ILE A 32 1.46 15.80 8.10
C ILE A 32 0.57 17.04 8.15
N GLU A 33 -0.55 16.98 8.88
CA GLU A 33 -1.48 18.12 8.99
C GLU A 33 -0.79 19.35 9.58
N LYS A 34 -0.03 19.21 10.67
CA LYS A 34 0.76 20.32 11.23
C LYS A 34 1.80 20.88 10.27
N SER A 35 2.39 20.02 9.42
CA SER A 35 3.34 20.47 8.39
C SER A 35 2.65 21.27 7.30
N MET A 36 1.43 20.90 6.92
CA MET A 36 0.60 21.68 5.99
C MET A 36 0.17 23.01 6.62
N GLN A 37 -0.24 23.00 7.89
CA GLN A 37 -0.67 24.18 8.64
C GLN A 37 0.46 25.17 8.92
N ALA A 38 1.71 24.71 8.97
CA ALA A 38 2.89 25.58 9.03
C ALA A 38 3.05 26.46 7.77
N VAL A 39 2.48 26.03 6.64
CA VAL A 39 2.43 26.82 5.39
C VAL A 39 1.13 27.61 5.31
N ASN A 40 -0.02 26.98 5.60
CA ASN A 40 -1.33 27.64 5.61
C ASN A 40 -2.18 27.15 6.79
N PRO A 41 -2.40 27.95 7.84
CA PRO A 41 -3.00 27.49 9.09
C PRO A 41 -4.47 27.09 9.00
N VAL A 42 -5.18 27.40 7.90
CA VAL A 42 -6.62 27.07 7.76
C VAL A 42 -6.87 25.75 7.02
N VAL A 43 -5.82 25.05 6.56
CA VAL A 43 -5.99 23.77 5.88
C VAL A 43 -6.06 22.62 6.86
N THR A 44 -6.74 21.56 6.44
CA THR A 44 -6.81 20.27 7.14
C THR A 44 -6.33 19.17 6.20
N LEU A 45 -5.93 18.02 6.76
CA LEU A 45 -5.61 16.85 5.95
C LEU A 45 -6.91 16.20 5.42
N PRO A 46 -7.14 16.14 4.10
CA PRO A 46 -8.29 15.43 3.55
C PRO A 46 -8.13 13.92 3.70
N TYR A 47 -9.25 13.20 3.70
CA TYR A 47 -9.28 11.73 3.64
C TYR A 47 -10.04 11.26 2.40
N TRP A 48 -9.79 10.01 2.02
CA TRP A 48 -10.54 9.31 0.98
C TRP A 48 -11.38 8.22 1.64
N ASP A 49 -12.70 8.31 1.47
CA ASP A 49 -13.61 7.26 1.87
C ASP A 49 -13.77 6.23 0.75
N PHE A 50 -12.88 5.24 0.74
CA PHE A 50 -12.94 4.17 -0.24
C PHE A 50 -14.14 3.22 -0.02
N THR A 51 -14.81 3.25 1.14
CA THR A 51 -16.01 2.43 1.36
C THR A 51 -17.17 2.89 0.49
N ILE A 52 -17.26 4.20 0.21
CA ILE A 52 -18.22 4.76 -0.75
C ILE A 52 -17.92 4.31 -2.18
N ASP A 53 -16.64 4.20 -2.54
CA ASP A 53 -16.24 3.70 -3.85
C ASP A 53 -16.59 2.22 -4.00
N SER A 54 -16.29 1.40 -2.98
CA SER A 54 -16.69 0.00 -2.91
C SER A 54 -18.20 -0.19 -3.04
N GLU A 55 -19.00 0.57 -2.28
CA GLU A 55 -20.48 0.50 -2.33
C GLU A 55 -21.04 0.85 -3.72
N LYS A 56 -20.37 1.75 -4.45
CA LYS A 56 -20.73 2.12 -5.83
C LYS A 56 -20.16 1.18 -6.89
N GLY A 57 -19.49 0.09 -6.50
CA GLY A 57 -18.83 -0.84 -7.41
C GLY A 57 -17.62 -0.22 -8.14
N ARG A 58 -17.01 0.83 -7.58
CA ARG A 58 -15.83 1.49 -8.14
C ARG A 58 -14.57 0.94 -7.46
N GLY A 59 -13.71 0.28 -8.23
CA GLY A 59 -12.37 -0.09 -7.77
C GLY A 59 -11.41 1.10 -7.73
N ALA A 60 -10.22 0.91 -7.15
CA ALA A 60 -9.22 1.97 -7.00
C ALA A 60 -8.87 2.66 -8.33
N PHE A 61 -8.73 1.91 -9.43
CA PHE A 61 -8.40 2.44 -10.76
C PHE A 61 -9.43 3.43 -11.32
N ASN A 62 -10.69 3.32 -10.89
CA ASN A 62 -11.80 4.16 -11.33
C ASN A 62 -12.24 5.17 -10.26
N SER A 63 -11.49 5.27 -9.16
CA SER A 63 -11.77 6.23 -8.10
C SER A 63 -11.43 7.65 -8.55
N PHE A 64 -12.21 8.63 -8.07
CA PHE A 64 -11.95 10.05 -8.30
C PHE A 64 -10.55 10.47 -7.84
N ILE A 65 -10.01 9.85 -6.79
CA ILE A 65 -8.67 10.22 -6.30
C ILE A 65 -7.55 9.77 -7.26
N MET A 66 -7.83 8.82 -8.15
CA MET A 66 -6.90 8.29 -9.15
C MET A 66 -7.14 8.91 -10.53
N THR A 67 -7.38 10.22 -10.58
CA THR A 67 -7.42 11.00 -11.84
C THR A 67 -6.27 12.00 -11.89
N GLU A 68 -5.97 12.51 -13.09
CA GLU A 68 -4.91 13.48 -13.35
C GLU A 68 -4.99 14.72 -12.43
N GLU A 69 -6.21 15.17 -12.16
CA GLU A 69 -6.50 16.39 -11.43
C GLU A 69 -6.24 16.27 -9.92
N VAL A 70 -6.22 15.05 -9.37
CA VAL A 70 -6.11 14.80 -7.92
C VAL A 70 -4.75 14.21 -7.55
N PHE A 71 -4.54 12.91 -7.74
CA PHE A 71 -3.25 12.24 -7.44
C PHE A 71 -2.61 11.55 -8.65
N GLY A 72 -3.12 11.77 -9.86
CA GLY A 72 -2.66 11.11 -11.09
C GLY A 72 -3.37 9.78 -11.33
N SER A 73 -3.52 9.43 -12.61
CA SER A 73 -4.16 8.20 -13.08
C SER A 73 -3.39 6.95 -12.67
N MET A 74 -4.12 5.90 -12.30
CA MET A 74 -3.56 4.60 -11.97
C MET A 74 -3.70 3.64 -13.16
N LYS A 75 -2.60 3.01 -13.56
CA LYS A 75 -2.58 2.03 -14.64
C LYS A 75 -3.12 0.69 -14.13
N VAL A 76 -3.99 0.06 -14.91
CA VAL A 76 -4.43 -1.32 -14.68
C VAL A 76 -3.34 -2.27 -15.21
N PRO A 77 -2.90 -3.28 -14.43
CA PRO A 77 -1.96 -4.30 -14.92
C PRO A 77 -2.57 -5.10 -16.07
N SER A 78 -1.72 -5.78 -16.84
CA SER A 78 -2.17 -6.61 -17.96
C SER A 78 -3.06 -7.78 -17.52
N ASP A 79 -2.81 -8.33 -16.33
CA ASP A 79 -3.71 -9.29 -15.66
C ASP A 79 -3.98 -8.85 -14.22
N ILE A 80 -5.21 -8.46 -13.96
CA ILE A 80 -5.60 -7.97 -12.63
C ILE A 80 -5.55 -9.08 -11.57
N THR A 81 -5.67 -10.35 -11.95
CA THR A 81 -5.60 -11.49 -11.03
C THR A 81 -4.16 -11.90 -10.67
N LYS A 82 -3.18 -11.32 -11.35
CA LYS A 82 -1.75 -11.52 -11.03
C LYS A 82 -1.10 -10.26 -10.48
N GLY A 83 -1.72 -9.11 -10.73
CA GLY A 83 -1.06 -7.83 -10.54
C GLY A 83 -0.02 -7.57 -11.63
N PHE A 84 0.94 -6.70 -11.35
CA PHE A 84 1.97 -6.36 -12.33
C PHE A 84 3.06 -7.43 -12.40
N THR A 85 3.31 -7.97 -13.59
CA THR A 85 4.30 -9.04 -13.81
C THR A 85 5.51 -8.56 -14.60
N TYR A 86 6.64 -9.29 -14.52
CA TYR A 86 7.78 -9.04 -15.41
C TYR A 86 7.49 -9.47 -16.85
N LYS A 87 6.65 -10.49 -17.02
CA LYS A 87 6.30 -11.06 -18.31
C LYS A 87 5.48 -10.10 -19.18
N ASP A 88 4.48 -9.45 -18.58
CA ASP A 88 3.43 -8.74 -19.33
C ASP A 88 3.46 -7.22 -19.11
N ASP A 89 4.04 -6.73 -18.01
CA ASP A 89 4.05 -5.31 -17.66
C ASP A 89 5.46 -4.72 -17.55
N LYS A 90 5.59 -3.40 -17.70
CA LYS A 90 6.85 -2.69 -17.53
C LYS A 90 6.90 -2.01 -16.17
N ILE A 91 8.09 -1.93 -15.58
CA ILE A 91 8.33 -1.18 -14.33
C ILE A 91 7.82 0.27 -14.42
N ILE A 92 7.93 0.90 -15.60
CA ILE A 92 7.47 2.27 -15.80
C ILE A 92 5.94 2.41 -15.69
N ASP A 93 5.19 1.34 -15.92
CA ASP A 93 3.72 1.35 -15.91
C ASP A 93 3.17 1.60 -14.51
N GLY A 94 3.92 1.22 -13.47
CA GLY A 94 3.58 1.52 -12.08
C GLY A 94 3.88 2.97 -11.67
N ALA A 95 4.61 3.76 -12.45
CA ALA A 95 4.83 5.17 -12.11
C ALA A 95 3.53 5.98 -12.24
N ILE A 96 3.39 7.06 -11.48
CA ILE A 96 2.31 8.04 -11.69
C ILE A 96 2.57 8.73 -13.05
N GLN A 97 1.68 8.53 -14.02
CA GLN A 97 1.92 8.92 -15.42
C GLN A 97 1.61 10.40 -15.72
N ASN A 98 0.68 11.00 -14.98
CA ASN A 98 0.15 12.34 -15.25
C ASN A 98 -0.19 13.11 -13.96
N GLY A 99 -0.54 14.38 -14.11
CA GLY A 99 -0.92 15.26 -13.01
C GLY A 99 0.27 15.82 -12.24
N ARG A 100 -0.02 16.44 -11.08
CA ARG A 100 0.99 17.13 -10.25
C ARG A 100 2.16 16.23 -9.81
N TRP A 101 1.91 14.94 -9.70
CA TRP A 101 2.86 13.96 -9.13
C TRP A 101 3.50 13.07 -10.21
N ALA A 102 3.32 13.40 -11.49
CA ALA A 102 3.84 12.62 -12.60
C ALA A 102 5.35 12.40 -12.49
N PHE A 103 5.79 11.14 -12.55
CA PHE A 103 7.19 10.72 -12.46
C PHE A 103 7.95 11.33 -11.27
N LEU A 104 7.26 11.57 -10.15
CA LEU A 104 7.92 11.96 -8.91
C LEU A 104 8.92 10.88 -8.52
N LYS A 105 10.19 11.25 -8.35
CA LYS A 105 11.25 10.30 -7.98
C LYS A 105 11.01 9.77 -6.57
N ALA A 106 11.22 8.47 -6.38
CA ALA A 106 11.24 7.89 -5.05
C ALA A 106 12.49 8.34 -4.30
N ASP A 107 12.35 8.62 -3.01
CA ASP A 107 13.49 8.94 -2.16
C ASP A 107 14.35 7.70 -1.95
N ASN A 108 15.66 7.85 -2.18
CA ASN A 108 16.64 6.87 -1.75
C ASN A 108 16.66 6.77 -0.22
N ASN A 109 17.16 5.67 0.31
CA ASN A 109 17.50 5.53 1.72
C ASN A 109 19.02 5.73 1.93
N PRO A 110 19.52 6.98 2.06
CA PRO A 110 20.93 7.22 2.35
C PRO A 110 21.26 7.13 3.84
N ARG A 111 20.25 7.04 4.72
CA ARG A 111 20.42 7.23 6.17
C ARG A 111 20.57 5.93 6.95
N TYR A 112 19.91 4.87 6.52
CA TYR A 112 19.85 3.60 7.24
C TYR A 112 20.41 2.50 6.35
N LYS A 113 21.70 2.17 6.52
CA LYS A 113 22.41 1.20 5.68
C LYS A 113 21.84 -0.21 5.82
N GLU A 114 21.26 -0.49 6.97
CA GLU A 114 20.62 -1.74 7.36
C GLU A 114 19.25 -1.92 6.67
N LEU A 115 18.63 -0.83 6.20
CA LEU A 115 17.28 -0.83 5.59
C LEU A 115 17.33 -0.64 4.07
N THR A 116 18.21 -1.38 3.38
CA THR A 116 18.46 -1.28 1.92
C THR A 116 17.66 -2.28 1.08
N THR A 117 16.82 -3.08 1.72
CA THR A 117 16.01 -4.15 1.10
C THR A 117 15.17 -3.65 -0.08
N GLY A 118 14.60 -2.44 0.00
CA GLY A 118 13.76 -1.80 -1.02
C GLY A 118 14.44 -1.30 -2.31
N TYR A 119 15.41 -2.04 -2.87
CA TYR A 119 16.24 -1.60 -4.01
C TYR A 119 17.00 -0.29 -3.75
N GLY A 120 17.33 -0.02 -2.48
CA GLY A 120 17.95 1.23 -2.05
C GLY A 120 17.00 2.43 -1.89
N PHE A 121 15.69 2.25 -2.13
CA PHE A 121 14.66 3.26 -1.91
C PHE A 121 14.03 3.16 -0.52
N SER A 122 13.39 4.24 -0.08
CA SER A 122 12.62 4.30 1.18
C SER A 122 11.28 3.56 1.03
N ARG A 123 11.35 2.23 1.01
CA ARG A 123 10.21 1.31 0.83
C ARG A 123 10.10 0.32 2.00
N ALA A 124 8.87 -0.03 2.33
CA ALA A 124 8.59 -1.07 3.29
C ALA A 124 8.73 -2.47 2.65
N PRO A 125 8.98 -3.53 3.43
CA PRO A 125 9.17 -4.89 2.92
C PRO A 125 7.99 -5.46 2.13
N TRP A 126 6.79 -4.91 2.28
CA TRP A 126 5.57 -5.34 1.59
C TRP A 126 5.22 -4.51 0.33
N ASN A 127 6.03 -3.52 -0.05
CA ASN A 127 5.81 -2.71 -1.27
C ASN A 127 7.03 -2.70 -2.22
N MET A 128 7.71 -3.83 -2.26
CA MET A 128 8.98 -4.03 -2.95
C MET A 128 8.83 -3.90 -4.46
N ASN A 129 9.56 -2.96 -5.04
CA ASN A 129 9.63 -2.79 -6.49
C ASN A 129 10.90 -2.02 -6.91
N PRO A 130 11.38 -2.22 -8.16
CA PRO A 130 12.59 -1.58 -8.68
C PRO A 130 12.34 -0.18 -9.30
N SER A 131 11.13 0.39 -9.22
CA SER A 131 10.84 1.66 -9.87
C SER A 131 11.65 2.80 -9.26
N PRO A 132 12.26 3.71 -10.07
CA PRO A 132 12.90 4.91 -9.54
C PRO A 132 11.90 6.01 -9.16
N TYR A 133 10.59 5.76 -9.31
CA TYR A 133 9.52 6.70 -9.07
C TYR A 133 8.62 6.26 -7.90
N VAL A 134 7.91 7.22 -7.33
CA VAL A 134 6.70 6.94 -6.55
C VAL A 134 5.76 6.16 -7.46
N SER A 135 5.39 4.97 -7.00
CA SER A 135 4.80 3.93 -7.85
C SER A 135 3.62 3.24 -7.19
N ARG A 136 2.76 2.69 -8.05
CA ARG A 136 1.55 1.97 -7.73
C ARG A 136 1.55 0.63 -8.44
N PHE A 137 1.87 -0.43 -7.69
CA PHE A 137 1.89 -1.80 -8.19
C PHE A 137 0.84 -2.61 -7.46
N THR A 138 -0.35 -2.75 -8.05
CA THR A 138 -1.38 -3.64 -7.51
C THR A 138 -0.86 -5.08 -7.48
N SER A 139 -1.07 -5.76 -6.37
CA SER A 139 -0.64 -7.14 -6.15
C SER A 139 -1.78 -7.99 -5.61
N ASP A 140 -2.03 -9.16 -6.21
CA ASP A 140 -3.21 -10.00 -5.89
C ASP A 140 -2.90 -11.16 -4.93
N TYR A 141 -1.64 -11.59 -4.80
CA TYR A 141 -1.31 -12.95 -4.31
C TYR A 141 -1.72 -13.31 -2.87
N ARG A 142 -2.15 -12.36 -2.01
CA ARG A 142 -2.51 -12.63 -0.60
C ARG A 142 -3.65 -11.79 -0.02
N VAL A 143 -3.96 -10.65 -0.63
CA VAL A 143 -4.75 -9.60 0.04
C VAL A 143 -5.96 -9.16 -0.80
N GLY A 144 -6.00 -9.54 -2.08
CA GLY A 144 -7.07 -9.19 -3.01
C GLY A 144 -6.94 -7.78 -3.61
N ILE A 145 -7.57 -7.61 -4.77
CA ILE A 145 -7.57 -6.37 -5.57
C ILE A 145 -8.76 -5.43 -5.30
N ASN A 146 -9.57 -5.75 -4.31
CA ASN A 146 -10.79 -5.00 -4.00
C ASN A 146 -10.54 -4.03 -2.86
N LEU A 147 -11.15 -2.84 -2.97
CA LEU A 147 -11.20 -1.91 -1.84
C LEU A 147 -12.04 -2.53 -0.71
N PRO A 148 -11.70 -2.25 0.57
CA PRO A 148 -12.56 -2.65 1.68
C PRO A 148 -13.97 -2.08 1.51
N GLY A 149 -14.97 -2.90 1.85
CA GLY A 149 -16.37 -2.49 1.85
C GLY A 149 -16.88 -2.02 3.21
N CYS A 150 -18.14 -1.59 3.24
CA CYS A 150 -18.85 -1.25 4.48
C CYS A 150 -18.89 -2.42 5.47
N SER A 151 -18.96 -3.67 4.99
CA SER A 151 -19.03 -4.87 5.83
C SER A 151 -17.76 -5.10 6.65
N SER A 152 -16.57 -4.86 6.09
CA SER A 152 -15.30 -5.04 6.82
C SER A 152 -15.17 -4.01 7.94
N HIS A 153 -15.55 -2.77 7.66
CA HIS A 153 -15.58 -1.68 8.63
C HIS A 153 -16.64 -1.89 9.72
N TYR A 154 -17.82 -2.37 9.34
CA TYR A 154 -18.86 -2.70 10.31
C TYR A 154 -18.43 -3.85 11.22
N SER A 155 -17.84 -4.91 10.65
CA SER A 155 -17.42 -6.10 11.39
C SER A 155 -16.38 -5.76 12.45
N ILE A 156 -15.39 -4.91 12.13
CA ILE A 156 -14.38 -4.52 13.12
C ILE A 156 -14.97 -3.68 14.25
N LEU A 157 -15.99 -2.86 13.98
CA LEU A 157 -16.71 -2.10 15.01
C LEU A 157 -17.53 -2.99 15.95
N GLN A 158 -17.78 -4.26 15.60
CA GLN A 158 -18.42 -5.25 16.46
C GLN A 158 -17.44 -6.02 17.35
N ALA A 159 -16.15 -5.66 17.36
CA ALA A 159 -15.17 -6.29 18.23
C ALA A 159 -15.62 -6.24 19.70
N GLY A 160 -15.49 -7.38 20.40
CA GLY A 160 -15.97 -7.53 21.78
C GLY A 160 -15.14 -6.75 22.81
N ASP A 161 -13.89 -6.44 22.47
CA ASP A 161 -13.02 -5.60 23.28
C ASP A 161 -12.14 -4.67 22.43
N MET A 162 -11.56 -3.68 23.11
CA MET A 162 -10.77 -2.62 22.47
C MET A 162 -9.43 -3.13 21.90
N MET A 163 -8.88 -4.22 22.45
CA MET A 163 -7.61 -4.79 21.98
C MET A 163 -7.83 -5.54 20.68
N ASP A 164 -8.91 -6.32 20.60
CA ASP A 164 -9.37 -6.95 19.36
C ASP A 164 -9.66 -5.90 18.28
N PHE A 165 -10.28 -4.77 18.64
CA PHE A 165 -10.48 -3.66 17.71
C PHE A 165 -9.14 -3.11 17.19
N PHE A 166 -8.21 -2.75 18.08
CA PHE A 166 -6.93 -2.14 17.68
C PHE A 166 -6.04 -3.09 16.89
N TYR A 167 -6.03 -4.38 17.24
CA TYR A 167 -5.27 -5.38 16.51
C TYR A 167 -5.88 -5.64 15.13
N ASN A 168 -7.20 -5.83 15.03
CA ASN A 168 -7.80 -6.29 13.79
C ASN A 168 -8.06 -5.16 12.78
N MET A 169 -8.15 -3.90 13.22
CA MET A 169 -8.42 -2.77 12.31
C MET A 169 -7.28 -2.46 11.31
N GLN A 170 -6.10 -3.05 11.50
CA GLN A 170 -4.99 -2.88 10.56
C GLN A 170 -5.06 -3.83 9.36
N PHE A 171 -5.83 -4.91 9.44
CA PHE A 171 -5.89 -5.94 8.39
C PHE A 171 -6.89 -5.56 7.30
N ASP A 172 -7.99 -6.30 7.14
CA ASP A 172 -8.93 -6.16 6.04
C ASP A 172 -9.43 -4.72 5.79
N PRO A 173 -9.80 -3.89 6.81
CA PRO A 173 -10.26 -2.53 6.56
C PRO A 173 -9.13 -1.55 6.16
N HIS A 174 -7.85 -1.91 6.25
CA HIS A 174 -6.72 -1.02 6.03
C HIS A 174 -5.62 -1.58 5.11
N ALA A 175 -5.02 -2.72 5.45
CA ALA A 175 -3.87 -3.31 4.73
C ALA A 175 -4.18 -3.67 3.27
N THR A 176 -5.42 -4.03 2.96
CA THR A 176 -5.87 -4.32 1.59
C THR A 176 -5.69 -3.12 0.66
N THR A 177 -5.99 -1.91 1.14
CA THR A 177 -5.76 -0.68 0.39
C THR A 177 -4.26 -0.45 0.10
N HIS A 178 -3.37 -0.82 1.02
CA HIS A 178 -1.92 -0.75 0.80
C HIS A 178 -1.46 -1.68 -0.33
N ALA A 179 -1.88 -2.96 -0.30
CA ALA A 179 -1.52 -3.95 -1.30
C ALA A 179 -2.10 -3.62 -2.69
N LEU A 180 -3.33 -3.09 -2.71
CA LEU A 180 -4.01 -2.66 -3.93
C LEU A 180 -3.29 -1.48 -4.61
N ILE A 181 -2.89 -0.47 -3.85
CA ILE A 181 -2.32 0.75 -4.44
C ILE A 181 -0.82 0.60 -4.67
N GLY A 182 -0.07 0.09 -3.70
CA GLY A 182 1.38 0.10 -3.70
C GLY A 182 1.93 -1.21 -3.18
N GLY A 183 1.49 -2.33 -3.73
CA GLY A 183 2.03 -3.66 -3.46
C GLY A 183 3.35 -3.93 -4.17
N ILE A 184 3.57 -5.20 -4.51
CA ILE A 184 4.83 -5.74 -5.02
C ILE A 184 4.76 -5.86 -6.56
N TYR A 185 5.88 -5.57 -7.22
CA TYR A 185 6.05 -5.83 -8.65
C TYR A 185 6.70 -7.20 -8.88
N GLY A 186 6.15 -7.99 -9.81
CA GLY A 186 6.82 -9.17 -10.32
C GLY A 186 6.69 -10.43 -9.45
N CYS A 187 5.53 -10.65 -8.86
CA CYS A 187 5.25 -11.87 -8.09
C CYS A 187 5.38 -13.16 -8.94
N ASP A 188 5.29 -13.05 -10.27
CA ASP A 188 5.52 -14.13 -11.23
C ASP A 188 6.93 -14.74 -11.13
N LEU A 189 7.90 -14.03 -10.54
CA LEU A 189 9.23 -14.60 -10.25
C LEU A 189 9.20 -15.77 -9.26
N LEU A 190 8.13 -15.89 -8.46
CA LEU A 190 7.97 -16.99 -7.51
C LEU A 190 7.30 -18.21 -8.14
N GLU A 191 6.61 -18.07 -9.27
CA GLU A 191 5.87 -19.15 -9.93
C GLU A 191 6.75 -20.39 -10.20
N PRO A 192 7.98 -20.28 -10.76
CA PRO A 192 8.81 -21.46 -11.02
C PRO A 192 9.23 -22.20 -9.74
N PHE A 193 9.39 -21.48 -8.62
CA PHE A 193 9.73 -22.08 -7.33
C PHE A 193 8.53 -22.79 -6.70
N LEU A 194 7.31 -22.26 -6.87
CA LEU A 194 6.07 -22.95 -6.48
C LEU A 194 5.82 -24.20 -7.34
N GLU A 195 5.99 -24.08 -8.66
CA GLU A 195 5.78 -25.17 -9.60
C GLU A 195 6.73 -26.33 -9.34
N SER A 196 8.02 -26.04 -9.13
CA SER A 196 9.05 -27.03 -8.79
C SER A 196 8.91 -27.64 -7.39
N GLY A 197 8.06 -27.07 -6.52
CA GLY A 197 7.94 -27.48 -5.11
C GLY A 197 9.12 -27.01 -4.25
N SER A 198 9.91 -26.03 -4.71
CA SER A 198 11.02 -25.44 -3.97
C SER A 198 10.55 -24.55 -2.81
N ILE A 199 9.33 -24.01 -2.92
CA ILE A 199 8.63 -23.32 -1.83
C ILE A 199 7.25 -23.96 -1.63
N PRO A 200 6.77 -24.07 -0.38
CA PRO A 200 5.50 -24.69 -0.08
C PRO A 200 4.34 -23.85 -0.63
N ASP A 201 3.31 -24.52 -1.13
CA ASP A 201 2.05 -23.91 -1.55
C ASP A 201 1.02 -23.99 -0.42
N ASP A 202 1.28 -23.26 0.67
CA ASP A 202 0.44 -23.27 1.87
C ASP A 202 -0.93 -22.58 1.66
N THR A 203 -1.09 -21.92 0.52
CA THR A 203 -2.28 -21.14 0.14
C THR A 203 -3.12 -21.79 -0.97
N ASN A 204 -2.70 -22.95 -1.50
CA ASN A 204 -3.30 -23.58 -2.68
C ASN A 204 -3.41 -22.60 -3.87
N LEU A 205 -2.32 -21.95 -4.24
CA LEU A 205 -2.21 -21.09 -5.41
C LEU A 205 -2.09 -21.89 -6.73
N LYS A 206 -1.93 -23.22 -6.64
CA LYS A 206 -2.10 -24.16 -7.75
C LYS A 206 -3.56 -24.52 -8.03
#